data_AF-A0A0F9FDE4-F1
#
_entry.id   AF-A0A0F9FDE4-F1
#
_cell.length_a   1.000
_cell.length_b   1.000
_cell.length_c   1.000
_cell.angle_alpha   90.00
_cell.angle_beta   90.00
_cell.angle_gamma   90.00
#
_symmetry.space_group_name_H-M   'P 1'
#
loop_
_entity.id
_entity.type
_entity.pdbx_description
1 polymer ?
#
loop_
_entity_poly.entity_id
_entity_poly.type
_entity_poly.pdbx_seq_one_letter_code
_entity_poly.pdbx_strand_id
1 'polypeptide(L)'
;MASPSFIFSSATVDNPDQLSKQLTGQKVKSVCKSGAPQGRRHILFLDPLEGPAQTAVLLLKAALKRGLRTIVYTQSRKLTELIAIWAGSQSGPFARRISAYRAGFLPEERREIEARLASGDLLAVISTSALELGIDIGDLDLCILVGYPGSVIATWQRGGRVGRSGQDSALVLIAGEDALDQYFMRNPEDFIHRRPEAAVLNPFNPEILSRHLICAAAELPLRMDEPMMAEASVQKSVLRLEEKGDLLRSADGKEIYSRERSPHRKVDLRGTGNRFDIISGNKGERIGEIDGFRAFKETHPGAVYLHKGNAYLVEHLDLDTKTAVVSKRQVDYYTRVRGHKHTEIIEQFERKTVWGTSVFVGRLKVTDQVTGYEKWRIHGKKRLNIVPLDLPPQTYETEGLWYKIPVEIQRKTESKYIHFLGGIH
;
A
#
# COMPACT_ATOMS: atom_id res chain seq x y z
N MET A 1 -13.80 6.50 36.75
CA MET A 1 -13.35 6.31 35.35
C MET A 1 -14.15 7.26 34.47
N ALA A 2 -13.52 7.92 33.50
CA ALA A 2 -14.25 8.66 32.49
C ALA A 2 -14.96 7.68 31.56
N SER A 3 -16.20 7.98 31.17
CA SER A 3 -16.96 7.22 30.15
C SER A 3 -17.08 8.08 28.90
N PRO A 4 -16.04 8.12 28.04
CA PRO A 4 -16.06 8.97 26.85
C PRO A 4 -17.10 8.47 25.84
N SER A 5 -17.70 9.41 25.12
CA SER A 5 -18.49 9.10 23.92
C SER A 5 -17.58 9.06 22.70
N PHE A 6 -17.71 8.02 21.87
CA PHE A 6 -16.92 7.87 20.65
C PHE A 6 -17.74 8.31 19.43
N ILE A 7 -17.15 9.18 18.60
CA ILE A 7 -17.69 9.55 17.30
C ILE A 7 -16.71 9.03 16.25
N PHE A 8 -17.20 8.20 15.33
CA PHE A 8 -16.39 7.61 14.25
C PHE A 8 -16.74 8.24 12.92
N SER A 9 -15.73 8.47 12.09
CA SER A 9 -15.89 8.82 10.68
C SER A 9 -15.12 7.79 9.86
N SER A 10 -15.80 7.18 8.89
CA SER A 10 -15.23 6.19 7.99
C SER A 10 -15.52 6.60 6.55
N ALA A 11 -14.63 6.19 5.64
CA ALA A 11 -14.97 6.15 4.24
C ALA A 11 -16.02 5.06 3.96
N THR A 12 -16.56 5.04 2.73
CA THR A 12 -17.55 4.04 2.29
C THR A 12 -16.99 2.64 2.45
N VAL A 13 -17.56 1.88 3.39
CA VAL A 13 -17.27 0.46 3.66
C VAL A 13 -18.61 -0.26 3.83
N ASP A 14 -18.67 -1.55 3.53
CA ASP A 14 -19.92 -2.32 3.60
C ASP A 14 -20.40 -2.58 5.03
N ASN A 15 -19.47 -2.63 5.99
CA ASN A 15 -19.72 -3.07 7.37
C ASN A 15 -19.26 -2.06 8.45
N PRO A 16 -19.65 -0.77 8.41
CA PRO A 16 -19.14 0.26 9.31
C PRO A 16 -19.42 -0.03 10.78
N ASP A 17 -20.63 -0.52 11.09
CA ASP A 17 -21.03 -0.84 12.47
C ASP A 17 -20.24 -2.02 13.04
N GLN A 18 -20.01 -3.05 12.21
CA GLN A 18 -19.20 -4.20 12.59
C GLN A 18 -17.75 -3.78 12.80
N LEU A 19 -17.20 -2.96 11.90
CA LEU A 19 -15.83 -2.45 12.00
C LEU A 19 -15.62 -1.66 13.29
N SER A 20 -16.50 -0.70 13.60
CA SER A 20 -16.40 0.10 14.83
C SER A 20 -16.55 -0.77 16.08
N LYS A 21 -17.45 -1.74 16.07
CA LYS A 21 -17.60 -2.70 17.16
C LYS A 21 -16.36 -3.56 17.35
N GLN A 22 -15.76 -4.05 16.26
CA GLN A 22 -14.52 -4.83 16.32
C GLN A 22 -13.33 -4.01 16.82
N LEU A 23 -13.25 -2.72 16.45
CA LEU A 23 -12.18 -1.82 16.89
C LEU A 23 -12.28 -1.43 18.37
N THR A 24 -13.49 -1.27 18.89
CA THR A 24 -13.69 -0.60 20.20
C THR A 24 -14.47 -1.42 21.22
N GLY A 25 -15.07 -2.55 20.81
CA GLY A 25 -16.02 -3.32 21.62
C GLY A 25 -17.39 -2.64 21.79
N GLN A 26 -17.57 -1.40 21.34
CA GLN A 26 -18.78 -0.61 21.55
C GLN A 26 -19.84 -0.89 20.47
N LYS A 27 -21.12 -0.84 20.84
CA LYS A 27 -22.22 -0.85 19.87
C LYS A 27 -22.32 0.53 19.22
N VAL A 28 -22.25 0.57 17.90
CA VAL A 28 -22.33 1.81 17.10
C VAL A 28 -23.51 1.70 16.14
N LYS A 29 -24.12 2.84 15.82
CA LYS A 29 -25.16 2.97 14.80
C LYS A 29 -24.67 3.90 13.71
N SER A 30 -24.58 3.39 12.49
CA SER A 30 -24.10 4.13 11.33
C SER A 30 -25.12 5.16 10.83
N VAL A 31 -24.58 6.28 10.33
CA VAL A 31 -25.33 7.30 9.59
C VAL A 31 -24.84 7.28 8.15
N CYS A 32 -25.57 6.61 7.27
CA CYS A 32 -25.12 6.37 5.88
C CYS A 32 -25.72 7.32 4.85
N LYS A 33 -26.76 8.08 5.19
CA LYS A 33 -27.41 9.02 4.26
C LYS A 33 -26.65 10.34 4.27
N SER A 34 -26.16 10.76 3.11
CA SER A 34 -25.57 12.09 2.92
C SER A 34 -26.62 13.06 2.40
N GLY A 35 -26.67 14.26 2.99
CA GLY A 35 -27.46 15.39 2.49
C GLY A 35 -26.62 16.45 1.78
N ALA A 36 -25.35 16.17 1.49
CA ALA A 36 -24.45 17.12 0.84
C ALA A 36 -24.83 17.33 -0.64
N PRO A 37 -24.67 18.55 -1.19
CA PRO A 37 -24.91 18.80 -2.61
C PRO A 37 -23.95 17.99 -3.48
N GLN A 38 -24.44 17.47 -4.60
CA GLN A 38 -23.64 16.72 -5.58
C GLN A 38 -23.92 17.25 -6.99
N GLY A 39 -22.85 17.58 -7.72
CA GLY A 39 -22.91 17.89 -9.15
C GLY A 39 -23.02 16.63 -10.00
N ARG A 40 -23.10 16.78 -11.33
CA ARG A 40 -23.10 15.60 -12.21
C ARG A 40 -21.72 14.96 -12.19
N ARG A 41 -21.70 13.62 -12.14
CA ARG A 41 -20.45 12.86 -12.14
C ARG A 41 -20.38 11.95 -13.36
N HIS A 42 -19.40 12.21 -14.20
CA HIS A 42 -19.08 11.36 -15.35
C HIS A 42 -18.09 10.28 -14.93
N ILE A 43 -18.35 9.04 -15.31
CA ILE A 43 -17.44 7.91 -15.06
C ILE A 43 -17.09 7.30 -16.40
N LEU A 44 -15.80 7.29 -16.73
CA LEU A 44 -15.29 6.81 -18.01
C LEU A 44 -14.31 5.67 -17.79
N PHE A 45 -14.48 4.61 -18.57
CA PHE A 45 -13.59 3.46 -18.65
C PHE A 45 -12.84 3.54 -19.98
N LEU A 46 -11.51 3.57 -19.94
CA LEU A 46 -10.67 3.74 -21.12
C LEU A 46 -9.65 2.61 -21.22
N ASP A 47 -9.74 1.84 -22.30
CA ASP A 47 -8.75 0.82 -22.66
C ASP A 47 -7.73 1.44 -23.64
N PRO A 48 -6.46 1.66 -23.22
CA PRO A 48 -5.52 2.49 -23.97
C PRO A 48 -4.79 1.73 -25.08
N LEU A 49 -4.73 2.30 -26.29
CA LEU A 49 -3.93 1.74 -27.41
C LEU A 49 -2.41 1.89 -27.20
N GLU A 50 -1.96 3.04 -26.69
CA GLU A 50 -0.53 3.36 -26.51
C GLU A 50 -0.01 3.06 -25.08
N GLY A 51 -0.88 2.43 -24.27
CA GLY A 51 -0.64 2.09 -22.88
C GLY A 51 -1.05 3.18 -21.87
N PRO A 52 -1.27 2.78 -20.60
CA PRO A 52 -2.00 3.59 -19.63
C PRO A 52 -1.33 4.92 -19.27
N ALA A 53 -0.01 4.91 -19.09
CA ALA A 53 0.73 6.11 -18.70
C ALA A 53 0.73 7.20 -19.79
N GLN A 54 0.82 6.81 -21.06
CA GLN A 54 0.82 7.74 -22.18
C GLN A 54 -0.57 8.39 -22.34
N THR A 55 -1.63 7.59 -22.29
CA THR A 55 -3.01 8.08 -22.28
C THR A 55 -3.27 9.03 -21.11
N ALA A 56 -2.75 8.73 -19.91
CA ALA A 56 -2.86 9.61 -18.75
C ALA A 56 -2.17 10.97 -19.00
N VAL A 57 -0.97 10.98 -19.57
CA VAL A 57 -0.24 12.21 -19.92
C VAL A 57 -1.01 13.04 -20.96
N LEU A 58 -1.58 12.41 -21.98
CA LEU A 58 -2.35 13.09 -23.02
C LEU A 58 -3.65 13.71 -22.46
N LEU A 59 -4.39 12.95 -21.64
CA LEU A 59 -5.60 13.45 -20.98
C LEU A 59 -5.28 14.59 -20.01
N LEU A 60 -4.22 14.44 -19.22
CA LEU A 60 -3.76 15.49 -18.31
C LEU A 60 -3.40 16.76 -19.07
N LYS A 61 -2.65 16.66 -20.17
CA LYS A 61 -2.32 17.79 -21.04
C LYS A 61 -3.57 18.47 -21.59
N ALA A 62 -4.57 17.70 -22.00
CA ALA A 62 -5.85 18.22 -22.48
C ALA A 62 -6.66 18.92 -21.38
N ALA A 63 -6.63 18.41 -20.16
CA ALA A 63 -7.28 18.98 -18.98
C ALA A 63 -6.61 20.31 -18.57
N LEU A 64 -5.28 20.34 -18.52
CA LEU A 64 -4.50 21.54 -18.21
C LEU A 64 -4.78 22.69 -19.18
N LYS A 65 -4.87 22.40 -20.49
CA LYS A 65 -5.24 23.40 -21.51
C LYS A 65 -6.64 23.99 -21.31
N ARG A 66 -7.53 23.28 -20.62
CA ARG A 66 -8.89 23.73 -20.28
C ARG A 66 -8.98 24.36 -18.88
N GLY A 67 -7.86 24.45 -18.16
CA GLY A 67 -7.83 24.96 -16.79
C GLY A 67 -8.42 24.02 -15.74
N LEU A 68 -8.63 22.74 -16.07
CA LEU A 68 -9.22 21.77 -15.15
C LEU A 68 -8.21 21.32 -14.09
N ARG A 69 -8.62 21.42 -12.82
CA ARG A 69 -7.84 20.92 -11.67
C ARG A 69 -7.93 19.40 -11.63
N THR A 70 -6.79 18.74 -11.79
CA THR A 70 -6.71 17.31 -12.09
C THR A 70 -5.87 16.56 -11.07
N ILE A 71 -6.38 15.44 -10.57
CA ILE A 71 -5.58 14.47 -9.80
C ILE A 71 -5.39 13.20 -10.62
N VAL A 72 -4.15 12.70 -10.66
CA VAL A 72 -3.81 11.45 -11.35
C VAL A 72 -3.30 10.46 -10.30
N TYR A 73 -4.05 9.40 -10.03
CA TYR A 73 -3.61 8.32 -9.16
C TYR A 73 -2.88 7.24 -9.95
N THR A 74 -1.77 6.75 -9.39
CA THR A 74 -0.95 5.69 -9.97
C THR A 74 -0.65 4.61 -8.93
N GLN A 75 -0.35 3.40 -9.37
CA GLN A 75 -0.10 2.26 -8.48
C GLN A 75 1.30 2.26 -7.83
N SER A 76 2.25 3.07 -8.31
CA SER A 76 3.62 3.07 -7.78
C SER A 76 4.26 4.46 -7.72
N ARG A 77 5.15 4.67 -6.73
CA ARG A 77 5.93 5.90 -6.53
C ARG A 77 6.75 6.27 -7.78
N LYS A 78 7.31 5.25 -8.42
CA LYS A 78 8.09 5.41 -9.65
C LYS A 78 7.23 5.92 -10.81
N LEU A 79 6.06 5.31 -11.02
CA LEU A 79 5.14 5.74 -12.07
C LEU A 79 4.60 7.15 -11.80
N THR A 80 4.36 7.50 -10.53
CA THR A 80 4.01 8.87 -10.11
C THR A 80 5.02 9.89 -10.61
N GLU A 81 6.30 9.69 -10.30
CA GLU A 81 7.38 10.60 -10.70
C GLU A 81 7.58 10.62 -12.22
N LEU A 82 7.51 9.46 -12.88
CA LEU A 82 7.66 9.36 -14.33
C LEU A 82 6.54 10.11 -15.09
N ILE A 83 5.28 9.93 -14.69
CA ILE A 83 4.16 10.67 -15.31
C ILE A 83 4.30 12.16 -15.06
N ALA A 84 4.73 12.59 -13.87
CA ALA A 84 4.98 14.00 -13.58
C ALA A 84 6.08 14.58 -14.50
N ILE A 85 7.17 13.86 -14.71
CA ILE A 85 8.27 14.24 -15.62
C ILE A 85 7.77 14.32 -17.07
N TRP A 86 7.08 13.29 -17.56
CA TRP A 86 6.58 13.23 -18.93
C TRP A 86 5.50 14.27 -19.22
N ALA A 87 4.59 14.51 -18.27
CA ALA A 87 3.57 15.55 -18.39
C ALA A 87 4.21 16.94 -18.34
N GLY A 88 5.16 17.17 -17.45
CA GLY A 88 5.91 18.42 -17.34
C GLY A 88 6.63 18.78 -18.63
N SER A 89 7.34 17.85 -19.26
CA SER A 89 8.06 18.09 -20.51
C SER A 89 7.15 18.39 -21.71
N GLN A 90 5.90 17.93 -21.68
CA GLN A 90 4.94 18.06 -22.79
C GLN A 90 3.89 19.17 -22.62
N SER A 91 3.89 19.87 -21.47
CA SER A 91 2.83 20.82 -21.09
C SER A 91 3.22 22.29 -21.19
N GLY A 92 4.42 22.61 -21.68
CA GLY A 92 4.88 23.98 -21.94
C GLY A 92 4.72 24.90 -20.72
N PRO A 93 3.92 25.98 -20.78
CA PRO A 93 3.76 26.93 -19.68
C PRO A 93 3.17 26.29 -18.41
N PHE A 94 2.44 25.19 -18.53
CA PHE A 94 1.83 24.49 -17.39
C PHE A 94 2.82 23.58 -16.65
N ALA A 95 4.06 23.40 -17.13
CA ALA A 95 5.03 22.48 -16.52
C ALA A 95 5.25 22.74 -15.01
N ARG A 96 5.28 24.01 -14.59
CA ARG A 96 5.45 24.40 -13.18
C ARG A 96 4.17 24.23 -12.33
N ARG A 97 3.03 23.95 -12.96
CA ARG A 97 1.72 23.74 -12.33
C ARG A 97 1.37 22.26 -12.13
N ILE A 98 2.33 21.37 -12.39
CA ILE A 98 2.24 19.91 -12.22
C ILE A 98 3.21 19.50 -11.11
N SER A 99 2.77 18.68 -10.17
CA SER A 99 3.65 18.11 -9.14
C SER A 99 3.37 16.63 -8.90
N ALA A 100 4.41 15.90 -8.50
CA ALA A 100 4.25 14.57 -7.91
C ALA A 100 3.88 14.72 -6.43
N TYR A 101 3.18 13.73 -5.86
CA TYR A 101 2.92 13.62 -4.42
C TYR A 101 2.91 12.15 -4.01
N ARG A 102 3.82 11.74 -3.14
CA ARG A 102 3.91 10.35 -2.70
C ARG A 102 4.42 10.24 -1.27
N ALA A 103 4.15 9.08 -0.67
CA ALA A 103 4.81 8.71 0.58
C ALA A 103 6.34 8.72 0.40
N GLY A 104 7.07 9.16 1.43
CA GLY A 104 8.52 9.34 1.42
C GLY A 104 8.98 10.78 1.12
N PHE A 105 8.08 11.70 0.75
CA PHE A 105 8.38 13.14 0.75
C PHE A 105 8.45 13.68 2.17
N LEU A 106 9.30 14.69 2.36
CA LEU A 106 9.45 15.37 3.64
C LEU A 106 8.13 16.06 4.03
N PRO A 107 7.83 16.20 5.33
CA PRO A 107 6.64 16.90 5.80
C PRO A 107 6.48 18.30 5.20
N GLU A 108 7.58 19.05 5.09
CA GLU A 108 7.61 20.42 4.57
C GLU A 108 7.27 20.45 3.08
N GLU A 109 7.78 19.51 2.30
CA GLU A 109 7.48 19.37 0.87
C GLU A 109 6.02 19.03 0.63
N ARG A 110 5.44 18.15 1.46
CA ARG A 110 4.02 17.81 1.37
C ARG A 110 3.14 19.02 1.66
N ARG A 111 3.45 19.78 2.71
CA ARG A 111 2.75 21.03 3.05
C ARG A 111 2.83 22.06 1.93
N GLU A 112 4.00 22.20 1.28
CA GLU A 112 4.17 23.09 0.12
C GLU A 112 3.24 22.70 -1.03
N ILE A 113 3.19 21.42 -1.39
CA ILE A 113 2.35 20.91 -2.48
C ILE A 113 0.86 21.05 -2.14
N GLU A 114 0.48 20.71 -0.90
CA GLU A 114 -0.90 20.84 -0.39
C GLU A 114 -1.37 22.30 -0.44
N ALA A 115 -0.54 23.24 0.02
CA ALA A 115 -0.85 24.67 -0.02
C ALA A 115 -1.03 25.18 -1.45
N ARG A 116 -0.13 24.80 -2.37
CA ARG A 116 -0.22 25.18 -3.78
C ARG A 116 -1.38 24.52 -4.52
N LEU A 117 -1.80 23.34 -4.09
CA LEU A 117 -3.03 22.71 -4.57
C LEU A 117 -4.23 23.50 -4.09
N ALA A 118 -4.32 23.80 -2.79
CA ALA A 118 -5.43 24.55 -2.21
C ALA A 118 -5.58 25.95 -2.82
N SER A 119 -4.48 26.68 -3.06
CA SER A 119 -4.48 28.01 -3.70
C SER A 119 -4.84 27.99 -5.19
N GLY A 120 -4.77 26.83 -5.84
CA GLY A 120 -4.95 26.68 -7.29
C GLY A 120 -3.70 26.99 -8.11
N ASP A 121 -2.55 27.28 -7.49
CA ASP A 121 -1.27 27.46 -8.19
C ASP A 121 -0.85 26.17 -8.94
N LEU A 122 -1.08 25.01 -8.32
CA LEU A 122 -1.01 23.71 -8.97
C LEU A 122 -2.36 23.36 -9.60
N LEU A 123 -2.36 23.11 -10.91
CA LEU A 123 -3.52 22.55 -11.60
C LEU A 123 -3.52 21.03 -11.58
N ALA A 124 -2.36 20.41 -11.36
CA ALA A 124 -2.28 18.96 -11.39
C ALA A 124 -1.36 18.38 -10.34
N VAL A 125 -1.82 17.28 -9.75
CA VAL A 125 -1.01 16.43 -8.88
C VAL A 125 -1.10 14.97 -9.33
N ILE A 126 0.06 14.34 -9.49
CA ILE A 126 0.16 12.90 -9.72
C ILE A 126 0.50 12.27 -8.37
N SER A 127 -0.26 11.27 -7.92
CA SER A 127 -0.08 10.67 -6.62
C SER A 127 -0.20 9.16 -6.59
N THR A 128 0.36 8.54 -5.56
CA THR A 128 -0.01 7.18 -5.13
C THR A 128 -1.27 7.23 -4.27
N SER A 129 -1.53 6.22 -3.45
CA SER A 129 -2.56 6.28 -2.39
C SER A 129 -2.30 7.33 -1.30
N ALA A 130 -1.24 8.14 -1.39
CA ALA A 130 -0.87 9.08 -0.33
C ALA A 130 -1.88 10.23 -0.20
N LEU A 131 -2.53 10.63 -1.30
CA LEU A 131 -3.62 11.60 -1.31
C LEU A 131 -5.02 10.97 -1.15
N GLU A 132 -5.12 9.68 -0.85
CA GLU A 132 -6.42 9.08 -0.47
C GLU A 132 -6.85 9.51 0.93
N LEU A 133 -5.88 9.89 1.78
CA LEU A 133 -6.09 10.31 3.16
C LEU A 133 -6.80 11.66 3.21
N GLY A 134 -7.68 11.87 4.18
CA GLY A 134 -8.67 12.96 4.32
C GLY A 134 -8.17 14.41 4.36
N ILE A 135 -7.04 14.72 3.73
CA ILE A 135 -6.54 16.08 3.56
C ILE A 135 -7.43 16.87 2.61
N ASP A 136 -7.59 18.16 2.93
CA ASP A 136 -8.32 19.09 2.08
C ASP A 136 -7.39 19.64 0.99
N ILE A 137 -7.57 19.15 -0.22
CA ILE A 137 -6.80 19.53 -1.41
C ILE A 137 -7.59 20.49 -2.31
N GLY A 138 -8.68 21.05 -1.79
CA GLY A 138 -9.61 21.91 -2.52
C GLY A 138 -10.46 21.16 -3.55
N ASP A 139 -11.17 21.94 -4.37
CA ASP A 139 -12.03 21.43 -5.43
C ASP A 139 -11.24 20.96 -6.65
N LEU A 140 -11.37 19.68 -6.97
CA LEU A 140 -10.84 19.10 -8.18
C LEU A 140 -11.98 18.81 -9.17
N ASP A 141 -11.66 18.88 -10.46
CA ASP A 141 -12.61 18.69 -11.56
C ASP A 141 -12.49 17.29 -12.18
N LEU A 142 -11.25 16.78 -12.28
CA LEU A 142 -10.93 15.54 -12.98
C LEU A 142 -10.06 14.60 -12.14
N CYS A 143 -10.48 13.35 -12.02
CA CYS A 143 -9.72 12.28 -11.39
C CYS A 143 -9.36 11.25 -12.46
N ILE A 144 -8.07 10.98 -12.64
CA ILE A 144 -7.56 9.96 -13.56
C ILE A 144 -6.94 8.84 -12.72
N LEU A 145 -7.41 7.61 -12.90
CA LEU A 145 -6.84 6.41 -12.31
C LEU A 145 -6.03 5.69 -13.39
N VAL A 146 -4.73 5.59 -13.18
CA VAL A 146 -3.81 4.84 -14.05
C VAL A 146 -3.71 3.42 -13.49
N GLY A 147 -4.57 2.55 -14.01
CA GLY A 147 -4.80 1.20 -13.52
C GLY A 147 -5.84 1.13 -12.40
N TYR A 148 -6.48 -0.04 -12.26
CA TYR A 148 -7.41 -0.30 -11.17
C TYR A 148 -6.69 -0.17 -9.81
N PRO A 149 -7.26 0.57 -8.84
CA PRO A 149 -6.69 0.72 -7.49
C PRO A 149 -6.53 -0.57 -6.68
N GLY A 150 -7.13 -1.69 -7.12
CA GLY A 150 -7.15 -2.97 -6.43
C GLY A 150 -8.45 -3.23 -5.66
N SER A 151 -9.18 -2.18 -5.28
CA SER A 151 -10.51 -2.29 -4.67
C SER A 151 -11.50 -1.26 -5.22
N VAL A 152 -12.78 -1.60 -5.18
CA VAL A 152 -13.90 -0.74 -5.56
C VAL A 152 -13.97 0.43 -4.57
N ILE A 153 -13.76 0.17 -3.29
CA ILE A 153 -13.66 1.21 -2.25
C ILE A 153 -12.58 2.24 -2.57
N ALA A 154 -11.36 1.82 -2.88
CA ALA A 154 -10.27 2.75 -3.16
C ALA A 154 -10.59 3.60 -4.41
N THR A 155 -11.24 3.01 -5.41
CA THR A 155 -11.70 3.74 -6.59
C THR A 155 -12.71 4.83 -6.25
N TRP A 156 -13.73 4.50 -5.46
CA TRP A 156 -14.75 5.48 -5.06
C TRP A 156 -14.18 6.55 -4.14
N GLN A 157 -13.28 6.21 -3.22
CA GLN A 157 -12.60 7.18 -2.36
C GLN A 157 -11.74 8.16 -3.16
N ARG A 158 -10.95 7.65 -4.12
CA ARG A 158 -10.14 8.48 -5.02
C ARG A 158 -11.00 9.37 -5.89
N GLY A 159 -12.06 8.82 -6.48
CA GLY A 159 -12.97 9.58 -7.33
C GLY A 159 -13.90 10.52 -6.57
N GLY A 160 -14.11 10.32 -5.26
CA GLY A 160 -14.83 11.26 -4.39
C GLY A 160 -14.05 12.54 -4.08
N ARG A 161 -12.81 12.66 -4.59
CA ARG A 161 -11.98 13.86 -4.47
C ARG A 161 -12.32 14.95 -5.46
N VAL A 162 -13.11 14.65 -6.49
CA VAL A 162 -13.59 15.61 -7.47
C VAL A 162 -15.05 15.95 -7.22
N GLY A 163 -15.49 17.16 -7.58
CA GLY A 163 -16.89 17.57 -7.50
C GLY A 163 -17.41 17.86 -6.08
N ARG A 164 -16.54 18.20 -5.11
CA ARG A 164 -16.94 18.33 -3.69
C ARG A 164 -17.85 19.54 -3.40
N SER A 165 -17.71 20.62 -4.16
CA SER A 165 -18.54 21.84 -4.04
C SER A 165 -19.79 21.83 -4.94
N GLY A 166 -20.20 20.67 -5.45
CA GLY A 166 -21.41 20.54 -6.27
C GLY A 166 -21.21 20.84 -7.76
N GLN A 167 -19.97 21.08 -8.20
CA GLN A 167 -19.62 21.21 -9.61
C GLN A 167 -19.63 19.86 -10.34
N ASP A 168 -19.80 19.92 -11.66
CA ASP A 168 -19.65 18.75 -12.53
C ASP A 168 -18.22 18.21 -12.47
N SER A 169 -18.08 16.89 -12.45
CA SER A 169 -16.78 16.22 -12.28
C SER A 169 -16.67 14.96 -13.12
N ALA A 170 -15.44 14.53 -13.38
CA ALA A 170 -15.17 13.29 -14.10
C ALA A 170 -14.18 12.37 -13.37
N LEU A 171 -14.48 11.09 -13.37
CA LEU A 171 -13.57 10.00 -12.99
C LEU A 171 -13.24 9.18 -14.23
N VAL A 172 -11.97 9.06 -14.57
CA VAL A 172 -11.48 8.29 -15.70
C VAL A 172 -10.63 7.14 -15.19
N LEU A 173 -11.04 5.90 -15.43
CA LEU A 173 -10.25 4.70 -15.18
C LEU A 173 -9.57 4.27 -16.48
N ILE A 174 -8.24 4.36 -16.52
CA ILE A 174 -7.42 3.89 -17.64
C ILE A 174 -6.92 2.49 -17.31
N ALA A 175 -7.27 1.51 -18.12
CA ALA A 175 -6.89 0.11 -17.91
C ALA A 175 -5.39 -0.13 -18.06
N GLY A 176 -4.82 -0.94 -17.17
CA GLY A 176 -3.56 -1.63 -17.40
C GLY A 176 -3.73 -2.93 -18.19
N GLU A 177 -2.64 -3.69 -18.28
CA GLU A 177 -2.60 -5.03 -18.89
C GLU A 177 -3.11 -6.12 -17.92
N ASP A 178 -3.34 -5.77 -16.65
CA ASP A 178 -3.77 -6.70 -15.62
C ASP A 178 -5.17 -7.28 -15.90
N ALA A 179 -5.38 -8.55 -15.54
CA ALA A 179 -6.63 -9.27 -15.83
C ALA A 179 -7.87 -8.60 -15.21
N LEU A 180 -7.74 -8.05 -14.00
CA LEU A 180 -8.84 -7.33 -13.33
C LEU A 180 -9.21 -6.04 -14.06
N ASP A 181 -8.23 -5.26 -14.52
CA ASP A 181 -8.46 -4.06 -15.31
C ASP A 181 -9.24 -4.40 -16.59
N GLN A 182 -8.77 -5.42 -17.31
CA GLN A 182 -9.39 -5.88 -18.56
C GLN A 182 -10.79 -6.47 -18.33
N TYR A 183 -11.02 -7.15 -17.21
CA TYR A 183 -12.35 -7.61 -16.83
C TYR A 183 -13.32 -6.44 -16.63
N PHE A 184 -12.91 -5.38 -15.91
CA PHE A 184 -13.78 -4.22 -15.68
C PHE A 184 -14.00 -3.35 -16.93
N MET A 185 -13.05 -3.30 -17.87
CA MET A 185 -13.29 -2.67 -19.17
C MET A 185 -14.40 -3.39 -19.94
N ARG A 186 -14.46 -4.72 -19.85
CA ARG A 186 -15.50 -5.54 -20.50
C ARG A 186 -16.81 -5.57 -19.73
N ASN A 187 -16.78 -5.36 -18.41
CA ASN A 187 -17.92 -5.46 -17.52
C ASN A 187 -18.04 -4.22 -16.61
N PRO A 188 -18.22 -3.01 -17.19
CA PRO A 188 -18.27 -1.77 -16.39
C PRO A 188 -19.50 -1.72 -15.47
N GLU A 189 -20.60 -2.38 -15.82
CA GLU A 189 -21.79 -2.44 -14.98
C GLU A 189 -21.57 -3.23 -13.69
N ASP A 190 -20.78 -4.32 -13.71
CA ASP A 190 -20.40 -5.03 -12.48
C ASP A 190 -19.64 -4.08 -11.56
N PHE A 191 -18.68 -3.32 -12.11
CA PHE A 191 -17.93 -2.34 -11.33
C PHE A 191 -18.82 -1.31 -10.62
N ILE A 192 -19.80 -0.75 -11.34
CA ILE A 192 -20.67 0.31 -10.83
C ILE A 192 -21.62 -0.21 -9.74
N HIS A 193 -22.15 -1.42 -9.90
CA HIS A 193 -23.15 -1.99 -8.99
C HIS A 193 -22.56 -2.87 -7.89
N ARG A 194 -21.27 -3.23 -7.98
CA ARG A 194 -20.59 -4.04 -6.98
C ARG A 194 -20.58 -3.33 -5.63
N ARG A 195 -20.93 -4.09 -4.58
CA ARG A 195 -20.87 -3.58 -3.21
C ARG A 195 -19.42 -3.28 -2.82
N PRO A 196 -19.18 -2.21 -2.03
CA PRO A 196 -17.90 -1.97 -1.38
C PRO A 196 -17.38 -3.22 -0.66
N GLU A 197 -16.07 -3.41 -0.60
CA GLU A 197 -15.50 -4.50 0.18
C GLU A 197 -15.74 -4.33 1.70
N ALA A 198 -15.87 -5.43 2.44
CA ALA A 198 -15.95 -5.37 3.90
C ALA A 198 -14.56 -5.13 4.50
N ALA A 199 -14.49 -4.27 5.52
CA ALA A 199 -13.27 -4.13 6.33
C ALA A 199 -13.20 -5.32 7.30
N VAL A 200 -12.09 -6.07 7.25
CA VAL A 200 -11.87 -7.24 8.10
C VAL A 200 -10.75 -6.94 9.09
N LEU A 201 -11.01 -7.21 10.36
CA LEU A 201 -10.03 -7.12 11.43
C LEU A 201 -9.85 -8.47 12.11
N ASN A 202 -8.61 -8.77 12.46
CA ASN A 202 -8.26 -9.91 13.32
C ASN A 202 -7.44 -9.41 14.52
N PRO A 203 -8.10 -8.86 15.56
CA PRO A 203 -7.40 -8.39 16.77
C PRO A 203 -6.71 -9.53 17.53
N PHE A 204 -7.09 -10.78 17.26
CA PHE A 204 -6.54 -11.98 17.90
C PHE A 204 -5.41 -12.63 17.10
N ASN A 205 -4.86 -11.93 16.10
CA ASN A 205 -3.64 -12.39 15.44
C ASN A 205 -2.52 -12.58 16.50
N PRO A 206 -1.96 -13.79 16.69
CA PRO A 206 -1.05 -14.06 17.80
C PRO A 206 0.20 -13.17 17.82
N GLU A 207 0.70 -12.74 16.66
CA GLU A 207 1.90 -11.90 16.56
C GLU A 207 1.62 -10.45 16.93
N ILE A 208 0.45 -9.93 16.56
CA ILE A 208 0.01 -8.58 16.95
C ILE A 208 -0.40 -8.59 18.43
N LEU A 209 -1.24 -9.55 18.81
CA LEU A 209 -1.79 -9.69 20.15
C LEU A 209 -0.68 -9.81 21.20
N SER A 210 0.31 -10.67 20.99
CA SER A 210 1.42 -10.83 21.95
C SER A 210 2.18 -9.52 22.20
N ARG A 211 2.45 -8.72 21.16
CA ARG A 211 3.14 -7.43 21.32
C ARG A 211 2.31 -6.44 22.14
N HIS A 212 1.01 -6.38 21.86
CA HIS A 212 0.09 -5.50 22.57
C HIS A 212 -0.16 -5.96 24.01
N LEU A 213 -0.18 -7.26 24.31
CA LEU A 213 -0.31 -7.76 25.68
C LEU A 213 0.87 -7.36 26.56
N ILE A 214 2.10 -7.40 26.03
CA ILE A 214 3.28 -6.91 26.75
C ILE A 214 3.17 -5.41 27.01
N CYS A 215 2.71 -4.62 26.02
CA CYS A 215 2.45 -3.20 26.21
C CYS A 215 1.40 -2.94 27.28
N ALA A 216 0.25 -3.61 27.20
CA ALA A 216 -0.84 -3.46 28.14
C ALA A 216 -0.39 -3.81 29.57
N ALA A 217 0.31 -4.94 29.75
CA ALA A 217 0.85 -5.37 31.05
C ALA A 217 1.98 -4.47 31.60
N ALA A 218 2.63 -3.65 30.76
CA ALA A 218 3.60 -2.64 31.18
C ALA A 218 2.93 -1.33 31.59
N GLU A 219 1.78 -1.01 31.00
CA GLU A 219 0.98 0.18 31.33
C GLU A 219 0.22 -0.04 32.64
N LEU A 220 -0.50 -1.16 32.76
CA LEU A 220 -1.24 -1.57 33.94
C LEU A 220 -1.17 -3.11 34.09
N PRO A 221 -1.03 -3.65 35.31
CA PRO A 221 -1.09 -5.10 35.52
C PRO A 221 -2.40 -5.67 34.97
N LEU A 222 -2.32 -6.69 34.12
CA LEU A 222 -3.50 -7.31 33.53
C LEU A 222 -4.12 -8.24 34.56
N ARG A 223 -5.38 -7.99 34.93
CA ARG A 223 -6.06 -8.84 35.90
C ARG A 223 -6.72 -10.01 35.19
N MET A 224 -6.59 -11.21 35.77
CA MET A 224 -7.19 -12.43 35.22
C MET A 224 -8.73 -12.41 35.18
N ASP A 225 -9.38 -11.51 35.92
CA ASP A 225 -10.83 -11.32 35.95
C ASP A 225 -11.35 -10.35 34.87
N GLU A 226 -10.48 -9.75 34.08
CA GLU A 226 -10.88 -8.85 33.00
C GLU A 226 -11.56 -9.61 31.84
N PRO A 227 -12.59 -9.02 31.19
CA PRO A 227 -13.30 -9.68 30.09
C PRO A 227 -12.40 -10.14 28.94
N MET A 228 -11.32 -9.39 28.63
CA MET A 228 -10.37 -9.77 27.58
C MET A 228 -9.64 -11.08 27.91
N MET A 229 -9.42 -11.39 29.19
CA MET A 229 -8.74 -12.61 29.64
C MET A 229 -9.61 -13.86 29.51
N ALA A 230 -10.91 -13.72 29.25
CA ALA A 230 -11.80 -14.84 28.94
C ALA A 230 -11.59 -15.40 27.52
N GLU A 231 -10.97 -14.62 26.62
CA GLU A 231 -10.73 -15.04 25.24
C GLU A 231 -9.61 -16.08 25.15
N ALA A 232 -9.89 -17.24 24.55
CA ALA A 232 -8.95 -18.36 24.47
C ALA A 232 -7.63 -18.01 23.76
N SER A 233 -7.69 -17.14 22.75
CA SER A 233 -6.52 -16.63 22.01
C SER A 233 -5.61 -15.76 22.89
N VAL A 234 -6.20 -14.99 23.80
CA VAL A 234 -5.49 -14.16 24.79
C VAL A 234 -4.82 -15.07 25.81
N GLN A 235 -5.55 -16.03 26.39
CA GLN A 235 -4.99 -16.98 27.35
C GLN A 235 -3.79 -17.76 26.78
N LYS A 236 -3.93 -18.29 25.56
CA LYS A 236 -2.84 -18.99 24.88
C LYS A 236 -1.62 -18.08 24.64
N SER A 237 -1.86 -16.83 24.27
CA SER A 237 -0.80 -15.84 24.07
C SER A 237 -0.09 -15.46 25.37
N VAL A 238 -0.82 -15.31 26.48
CA VAL A 238 -0.26 -15.02 27.80
C VAL A 238 0.61 -16.17 28.28
N LEU A 239 0.11 -17.41 28.25
CA LEU A 239 0.88 -18.60 28.63
C LEU A 239 2.20 -18.70 27.86
N ARG A 240 2.14 -18.51 26.53
CA ARG A 240 3.33 -18.51 25.66
C ARG A 240 4.34 -17.42 26.04
N LEU A 241 3.86 -16.25 26.46
CA LEU A 241 4.71 -15.13 26.86
C LEU A 241 5.30 -15.31 28.27
N GLU A 242 4.58 -15.98 29.17
CA GLU A 242 5.08 -16.38 30.48
C GLU A 242 6.17 -17.44 30.37
N GLU A 243 5.97 -18.46 29.53
CA GLU A 243 7.00 -19.48 29.23
C GLU A 243 8.29 -18.86 28.66
N LYS A 244 8.16 -17.80 27.86
CA LYS A 244 9.30 -17.02 27.35
C LYS A 244 9.90 -16.04 28.38
N GLY A 245 9.23 -15.81 29.50
CA GLY A 245 9.63 -14.86 30.52
C GLY A 245 9.43 -13.39 30.13
N ASP A 246 8.62 -13.10 29.11
CA ASP A 246 8.28 -11.72 28.73
C ASP A 246 7.14 -11.14 29.57
N LEU A 247 6.23 -12.02 30.01
CA LEU A 247 5.22 -11.73 31.02
C LEU A 247 5.51 -12.53 32.30
N LEU A 248 5.12 -11.96 33.45
CA LEU A 248 5.34 -12.53 34.77
C LEU A 248 4.02 -12.55 35.55
N ARG A 249 3.74 -13.63 36.25
CA ARG A 249 2.55 -13.77 37.09
C ARG A 249 2.83 -13.35 38.53
N SER A 250 1.86 -12.67 39.16
CA SER A 250 1.88 -12.44 40.61
C SER A 250 1.92 -13.76 41.39
N ALA A 251 2.43 -13.72 42.62
CA ALA A 251 2.47 -14.90 43.49
C ALA A 251 1.08 -15.47 43.80
N ASP A 252 0.04 -14.63 43.84
CA ASP A 252 -1.35 -15.04 44.05
C ASP A 252 -2.08 -15.43 42.75
N GLY A 253 -1.41 -15.34 41.60
CA GLY A 253 -1.94 -15.75 40.31
C GLY A 253 -2.97 -14.81 39.67
N LYS A 254 -3.26 -13.66 40.28
CA LYS A 254 -4.36 -12.78 39.85
C LYS A 254 -3.97 -11.73 38.82
N GLU A 255 -2.68 -11.38 38.76
CA GLU A 255 -2.20 -10.30 37.90
C GLU A 255 -1.01 -10.76 37.05
N ILE A 256 -0.93 -10.22 35.84
CA ILE A 256 0.16 -10.42 34.89
C ILE A 256 0.87 -9.09 34.66
N TYR A 257 2.19 -9.11 34.73
CA TYR A 257 3.06 -7.95 34.56
C TYR A 257 3.97 -8.15 33.35
N SER A 258 4.32 -7.06 32.70
CA SER A 258 5.43 -7.07 31.74
C SER A 258 6.76 -7.07 32.47
N ARG A 259 7.70 -7.90 32.02
CA ARG A 259 9.11 -7.80 32.44
C ARG A 259 9.76 -6.50 31.93
N GLU A 260 9.34 -6.01 30.77
CA GLU A 260 9.87 -4.81 30.14
C GLU A 260 9.06 -3.57 30.51
N ARG A 261 9.74 -2.46 30.85
CA ARG A 261 9.08 -1.19 31.23
C ARG A 261 8.55 -0.37 30.06
N SER A 262 9.21 -0.42 28.90
CA SER A 262 8.88 0.42 27.74
C SER A 262 8.76 -0.35 26.42
N PRO A 263 7.97 -1.44 26.37
CA PRO A 263 7.86 -2.31 25.19
C PRO A 263 7.28 -1.58 23.97
N HIS A 264 6.45 -0.55 24.17
CA HIS A 264 5.84 0.25 23.10
C HIS A 264 6.85 0.85 22.12
N ARG A 265 8.11 1.07 22.54
CA ARG A 265 9.18 1.58 21.66
C ARG A 265 9.60 0.59 20.57
N LYS A 266 9.29 -0.69 20.74
CA LYS A 266 9.62 -1.77 19.80
C LYS A 266 8.43 -2.17 18.93
N VAL A 267 7.24 -1.61 19.18
CA VAL A 267 6.00 -1.97 18.48
C VAL A 267 5.68 -0.92 17.42
N ASP A 268 5.78 -1.31 16.14
CA ASP A 268 5.25 -0.52 15.03
C ASP A 268 3.85 -1.03 14.64
N LEU A 269 2.85 -0.16 14.75
CA LEU A 269 1.45 -0.45 14.39
C LEU A 269 1.27 -0.69 12.88
N ARG A 270 2.18 -0.21 12.04
CA ARG A 270 2.07 -0.30 10.57
C ARG A 270 2.92 -1.42 9.98
N GLY A 271 3.58 -2.24 10.81
CA GLY A 271 4.36 -3.41 10.39
C GLY A 271 5.64 -3.07 9.60
N THR A 272 6.01 -1.79 9.51
CA THR A 272 7.18 -1.29 8.78
C THR A 272 8.35 -1.10 9.74
N GLY A 273 8.74 -2.17 10.45
CA GLY A 273 9.66 -2.08 11.58
C GLY A 273 10.98 -1.32 11.31
N ASN A 274 11.54 -1.41 10.10
CA ASN A 274 12.77 -0.71 9.72
C ASN A 274 12.48 0.36 8.66
N ARG A 275 12.93 1.59 8.93
CA ARG A 275 12.99 2.68 7.94
C ARG A 275 14.44 3.00 7.63
N PHE A 276 14.68 3.44 6.41
CA PHE A 276 15.97 3.91 5.92
C PHE A 276 15.87 5.39 5.60
N ASP A 277 16.89 6.13 6.02
CA ASP A 277 17.04 7.54 5.65
C ASP A 277 17.76 7.67 4.31
N ILE A 278 17.25 8.56 3.45
CA ILE A 278 17.87 8.86 2.16
C ILE A 278 18.61 10.17 2.30
N ILE A 279 19.94 10.12 2.18
CA ILE A 279 20.84 11.25 2.47
C ILE A 279 21.62 11.64 1.22
N SER A 280 21.73 12.94 0.98
CA SER A 280 22.55 13.51 -0.09
C SER A 280 24.05 13.40 0.26
N GLY A 281 24.81 12.61 -0.50
CA GLY A 281 26.24 12.36 -0.24
C GLY A 281 27.11 13.62 -0.21
N ASN A 282 26.76 14.66 -0.97
CA ASN A 282 27.54 15.89 -1.06
C ASN A 282 27.28 16.89 0.09
N LYS A 283 26.13 16.79 0.76
CA LYS A 283 25.66 17.82 1.70
C LYS A 283 25.24 17.28 3.07
N GLY A 284 25.10 15.95 3.22
CA GLY A 284 24.51 15.34 4.42
C GLY A 284 23.02 15.67 4.61
N GLU A 285 22.39 16.32 3.63
CA GLU A 285 20.99 16.73 3.70
C GLU A 285 20.06 15.52 3.54
N ARG A 286 19.08 15.39 4.44
CA ARG A 286 18.06 14.34 4.38
C ARG A 286 17.06 14.67 3.27
N ILE A 287 16.97 13.80 2.27
CA ILE A 287 16.06 13.94 1.12
C ILE A 287 14.70 13.30 1.42
N GLY A 288 14.68 12.23 2.22
CA GLY A 288 13.44 11.54 2.55
C GLY A 288 13.67 10.27 3.36
N GLU A 289 12.60 9.47 3.49
CA GLU A 289 12.61 8.18 4.17
C GLU A 289 11.93 7.09 3.33
N ILE A 290 12.37 5.85 3.52
CA ILE A 290 11.80 4.68 2.85
C ILE A 290 11.69 3.48 3.79
N ASP A 291 10.67 2.64 3.63
CA ASP A 291 10.54 1.41 4.42
C ASP A 291 11.58 0.36 4.01
N GLY A 292 11.95 -0.51 4.94
CA GLY A 292 13.05 -1.46 4.79
C GLY A 292 12.87 -2.42 3.62
N PHE A 293 11.67 -2.98 3.43
CA PHE A 293 11.42 -3.87 2.29
C PHE A 293 11.55 -3.14 0.95
N ARG A 294 11.13 -1.88 0.88
CA ARG A 294 11.30 -1.06 -0.32
C ARG A 294 12.72 -0.54 -0.51
N ALA A 295 13.51 -0.39 0.54
CA ALA A 295 14.90 0.08 0.43
C ALA A 295 15.70 -0.81 -0.54
N PHE A 296 15.55 -2.13 -0.45
CA PHE A 296 16.18 -3.08 -1.38
C PHE A 296 15.67 -2.95 -2.83
N LYS A 297 14.46 -2.41 -3.04
CA LYS A 297 13.82 -2.30 -4.36
C LYS A 297 13.97 -0.94 -5.03
N GLU A 298 14.07 0.13 -4.25
CA GLU A 298 14.09 1.51 -4.74
C GLU A 298 15.40 2.24 -4.43
N THR A 299 16.16 1.79 -3.42
CA THR A 299 17.41 2.41 -2.98
C THR A 299 18.57 1.41 -2.89
N HIS A 300 18.61 0.41 -3.76
CA HIS A 300 19.79 -0.45 -3.91
C HIS A 300 20.95 0.32 -4.57
N PRO A 301 22.21 -0.14 -4.41
CA PRO A 301 23.35 0.45 -5.14
C PRO A 301 23.09 0.50 -6.65
N GLY A 302 23.35 1.66 -7.27
CA GLY A 302 23.09 1.92 -8.69
C GLY A 302 21.63 2.19 -9.06
N ALA A 303 20.70 2.18 -8.10
CA ALA A 303 19.31 2.59 -8.34
C ALA A 303 19.23 4.07 -8.72
N VAL A 304 18.23 4.39 -9.53
CA VAL A 304 17.81 5.77 -9.79
C VAL A 304 16.59 6.05 -8.92
N TYR A 305 16.81 6.83 -7.86
CA TYR A 305 15.77 7.34 -6.99
C TYR A 305 15.24 8.66 -7.54
N LEU A 306 13.94 8.72 -7.84
CA LEU A 306 13.29 9.92 -8.37
C LEU A 306 12.61 10.67 -7.23
N HIS A 307 12.91 11.96 -7.04
CA HIS A 307 12.33 12.79 -5.99
C HIS A 307 12.03 14.19 -6.50
N LYS A 308 10.74 14.56 -6.52
CA LYS A 308 10.25 15.84 -7.07
C LYS A 308 10.78 16.10 -8.49
N GLY A 309 10.71 15.09 -9.35
CA GLY A 309 11.20 15.16 -10.73
C GLY A 309 12.74 15.22 -10.90
N ASN A 310 13.50 15.25 -9.80
CA ASN A 310 14.96 15.17 -9.83
C ASN A 310 15.40 13.70 -9.72
N ALA A 311 16.41 13.33 -10.49
CA ALA A 311 17.02 12.01 -10.39
C ALA A 311 18.25 12.02 -9.48
N TYR A 312 18.30 11.04 -8.59
CA TYR A 312 19.40 10.77 -7.69
C TYR A 312 19.92 9.35 -7.95
N LEU A 313 21.22 9.22 -8.15
CA LEU A 313 21.87 7.92 -8.23
C LEU A 313 22.20 7.46 -6.82
N VAL A 314 21.80 6.25 -6.48
CA VAL A 314 22.14 5.64 -5.19
C VAL A 314 23.54 5.07 -5.27
N GLU A 315 24.42 5.58 -4.42
CA GLU A 315 25.83 5.19 -4.38
C GLU A 315 25.99 3.95 -3.51
N HIS A 316 25.48 4.01 -2.28
CA HIS A 316 25.56 2.92 -1.31
C HIS A 316 24.28 2.82 -0.48
N LEU A 317 23.95 1.58 -0.10
CA LEU A 317 22.89 1.26 0.87
C LEU A 317 23.55 0.60 2.06
N ASP A 318 23.61 1.32 3.18
CA ASP A 318 24.16 0.82 4.44
C ASP A 318 23.02 0.25 5.30
N LEU A 319 23.11 -1.05 5.55
CA LEU A 319 22.09 -1.80 6.29
C LEU A 319 22.24 -1.64 7.81
N ASP A 320 23.45 -1.35 8.29
CA ASP A 320 23.76 -1.20 9.70
C ASP A 320 23.31 0.17 10.19
N THR A 321 23.70 1.22 9.46
CA THR A 321 23.27 2.60 9.75
C THR A 321 21.88 2.94 9.21
N LYS A 322 21.26 2.01 8.47
CA LYS A 322 19.95 2.18 7.80
C LYS A 322 19.90 3.46 6.94
N THR A 323 20.94 3.67 6.14
CA THR A 323 21.09 4.88 5.34
C THR A 323 21.34 4.55 3.88
N ALA A 324 20.61 5.22 2.98
CA ALA A 324 20.88 5.21 1.54
C ALA A 324 21.54 6.53 1.14
N VAL A 325 22.79 6.46 0.69
CA VAL A 325 23.55 7.64 0.24
C VAL A 325 23.31 7.83 -1.25
N VAL A 326 22.88 9.03 -1.63
CA VAL A 326 22.52 9.35 -3.01
C VAL A 326 23.18 10.64 -3.48
N SER A 327 23.49 10.73 -4.76
CA SER A 327 24.00 11.95 -5.38
C SER A 327 23.12 12.39 -6.55
N LYS A 328 22.87 13.70 -6.65
CA LYS A 328 22.06 14.25 -7.73
C LYS A 328 22.78 14.04 -9.07
N ARG A 329 22.12 13.38 -10.02
CA ARG A 329 22.68 13.09 -11.36
C ARG A 329 21.62 13.32 -12.42
N GLN A 330 22.01 13.97 -13.51
CA GLN A 330 21.17 13.98 -14.71
C GLN A 330 21.32 12.64 -15.43
N VAL A 331 20.24 11.87 -15.48
CA VAL A 331 20.15 10.58 -16.15
C VAL A 331 18.89 10.53 -17.01
N ASP A 332 18.97 9.88 -18.16
CA ASP A 332 17.84 9.69 -19.09
C ASP A 332 17.18 8.31 -18.94
N TYR A 333 17.44 7.62 -17.83
CA TYR A 333 16.93 6.27 -17.54
C TYR A 333 16.40 6.15 -16.09
N TYR A 334 15.54 5.17 -15.87
CA TYR A 334 15.11 4.70 -14.56
C TYR A 334 15.54 3.24 -14.37
N THR A 335 15.46 2.75 -13.14
CA THR A 335 15.86 1.38 -12.78
C THR A 335 14.66 0.52 -12.44
N ARG A 336 14.72 -0.79 -12.71
CA ARG A 336 13.70 -1.77 -12.31
C ARG A 336 14.42 -2.99 -11.74
N VAL A 337 14.11 -3.36 -10.50
CA VAL A 337 14.75 -4.53 -9.88
C VAL A 337 14.37 -5.84 -10.55
N ARG A 338 15.31 -6.77 -10.47
CA ARG A 338 15.15 -8.19 -10.72
C ARG A 338 15.44 -8.93 -9.43
N GLY A 339 14.69 -9.98 -9.19
CA GLY A 339 14.82 -10.77 -7.99
C GLY A 339 14.01 -12.04 -8.09
N HIS A 340 14.03 -12.79 -7.01
CA HIS A 340 13.31 -14.04 -6.87
C HIS A 340 12.53 -13.97 -5.57
N LYS A 341 11.27 -14.41 -5.62
CA LYS A 341 10.48 -14.66 -4.43
C LYS A 341 10.24 -16.16 -4.35
N HIS A 342 10.68 -16.77 -3.26
CA HIS A 342 10.48 -18.19 -2.99
C HIS A 342 9.68 -18.37 -1.70
N THR A 343 8.94 -19.47 -1.61
CA THR A 343 8.13 -19.81 -0.44
C THR A 343 8.34 -21.27 -0.11
N GLU A 344 8.79 -21.53 1.10
CA GLU A 344 9.12 -22.86 1.63
C GLU A 344 8.08 -23.25 2.68
N ILE A 345 7.68 -24.52 2.69
CA ILE A 345 6.84 -25.08 3.74
C ILE A 345 7.77 -25.56 4.86
N ILE A 346 7.67 -24.94 6.03
CA ILE A 346 8.49 -25.28 7.21
C ILE A 346 7.80 -26.36 8.03
N GLU A 347 6.50 -26.19 8.28
CA GLU A 347 5.72 -27.07 9.14
C GLU A 347 4.29 -27.19 8.63
N GLN A 348 3.68 -28.37 8.78
CA GLN A 348 2.27 -28.59 8.45
C GLN A 348 1.51 -28.85 9.74
N PHE A 349 0.50 -28.02 10.01
CA PHE A 349 -0.34 -28.13 11.21
C PHE A 349 -1.55 -29.01 10.92
N GLU A 350 -2.26 -28.71 9.83
CA GLU A 350 -3.50 -29.39 9.47
C GLU A 350 -3.50 -29.80 8.01
N ARG A 351 -4.18 -30.91 7.73
CA ARG A 351 -4.40 -31.41 6.38
C ARG A 351 -5.84 -31.90 6.24
N LYS A 352 -6.50 -31.51 5.16
CA LYS A 352 -7.83 -32.03 4.80
C LYS A 352 -7.90 -32.31 3.30
N THR A 353 -8.59 -33.37 2.92
CA THR A 353 -8.89 -33.63 1.50
C THR A 353 -10.31 -33.17 1.20
N VAL A 354 -10.47 -32.34 0.19
CA VAL A 354 -11.77 -31.80 -0.26
C VAL A 354 -11.87 -31.98 -1.77
N TRP A 355 -12.88 -32.72 -2.22
CA TRP A 355 -13.10 -33.05 -3.64
C TRP A 355 -11.86 -33.54 -4.39
N GLY A 356 -11.05 -34.39 -3.75
CA GLY A 356 -9.82 -34.94 -4.34
C GLY A 356 -8.60 -34.02 -4.28
N THR A 357 -8.74 -32.78 -3.81
CA THR A 357 -7.64 -31.84 -3.60
C THR A 357 -7.21 -31.85 -2.13
N SER A 358 -5.91 -31.97 -1.87
CA SER A 358 -5.39 -31.83 -0.51
C SER A 358 -5.19 -30.35 -0.18
N VAL A 359 -5.77 -29.93 0.94
CA VAL A 359 -5.67 -28.60 1.53
C VAL A 359 -4.82 -28.70 2.79
N PHE A 360 -3.90 -27.76 2.96
CA PHE A 360 -2.95 -27.75 4.08
C PHE A 360 -2.93 -26.38 4.74
N VAL A 361 -2.78 -26.37 6.06
CA VAL A 361 -2.46 -25.19 6.86
C VAL A 361 -1.13 -25.44 7.55
N GLY A 362 -0.25 -24.45 7.56
CA GLY A 362 1.06 -24.60 8.17
C GLY A 362 1.90 -23.35 8.16
N ARG A 363 3.12 -23.48 8.68
CA ARG A 363 4.12 -22.41 8.70
C ARG A 363 4.89 -22.38 7.39
N LEU A 364 4.93 -21.20 6.79
CA LEU A 364 5.65 -20.91 5.57
C LEU A 364 6.79 -19.93 5.85
N LYS A 365 7.90 -20.09 5.15
CA LYS A 365 8.98 -19.11 5.09
C LYS A 365 8.99 -18.49 3.70
N VAL A 366 8.87 -17.17 3.65
CA VAL A 366 8.93 -16.41 2.40
C VAL A 366 10.27 -15.71 2.32
N THR A 367 10.96 -15.91 1.20
CA THR A 367 12.27 -15.31 0.90
C THR A 367 12.13 -14.42 -0.33
N ASP A 368 12.42 -13.12 -0.21
CA ASP A 368 12.49 -12.16 -1.33
C ASP A 368 13.93 -11.66 -1.45
N GLN A 369 14.57 -11.90 -2.59
CA GLN A 369 15.95 -11.50 -2.84
C GLN A 369 16.07 -10.70 -4.13
N VAL A 370 16.67 -9.52 -4.04
CA VAL A 370 17.02 -8.69 -5.19
C VAL A 370 18.40 -9.10 -5.69
N THR A 371 18.47 -9.65 -6.90
CA THR A 371 19.70 -10.20 -7.51
C THR A 371 20.23 -9.35 -8.66
N GLY A 372 19.55 -8.27 -8.99
CA GLY A 372 20.00 -7.32 -9.99
C GLY A 372 18.97 -6.26 -10.31
N TYR A 373 19.25 -5.46 -11.32
CA TYR A 373 18.31 -4.48 -11.84
C TYR A 373 18.53 -4.22 -13.33
N GLU A 374 17.50 -3.70 -13.98
CA GLU A 374 17.51 -3.28 -15.37
C GLU A 374 17.48 -1.76 -15.45
N LYS A 375 18.23 -1.19 -16.40
CA LYS A 375 18.16 0.23 -16.75
C LYS A 375 17.22 0.40 -17.94
N TRP A 376 16.24 1.29 -17.82
CA TRP A 376 15.21 1.55 -18.82
C TRP A 376 15.20 3.03 -19.18
N ARG A 377 15.23 3.36 -20.47
CA ARG A 377 15.18 4.75 -20.90
C ARG A 377 13.85 5.40 -20.48
N ILE A 378 13.91 6.61 -19.93
CA ILE A 378 12.74 7.40 -19.52
C ILE A 378 11.85 7.65 -20.75
N HIS A 379 12.44 7.89 -21.92
CA HIS A 379 11.72 8.07 -23.18
C HIS A 379 11.88 6.84 -24.08
N GLY A 380 10.78 6.37 -24.68
CA GLY A 380 10.79 5.29 -25.67
C GLY A 380 10.86 3.86 -25.11
N LYS A 381 10.69 3.66 -23.79
CA LYS A 381 10.58 2.33 -23.13
C LYS A 381 11.63 1.29 -23.57
N LYS A 382 12.85 1.72 -23.89
CA LYS A 382 13.92 0.82 -24.33
C LYS A 382 14.76 0.36 -23.13
N ARG A 383 14.93 -0.95 -22.97
CA ARG A 383 15.87 -1.53 -21.99
C ARG A 383 17.31 -1.30 -22.47
N LEU A 384 18.15 -0.76 -21.60
CA LEU A 384 19.54 -0.39 -21.88
C LEU A 384 20.52 -1.49 -21.45
N ASN A 385 20.42 -1.95 -20.21
CA ASN A 385 21.34 -2.95 -19.65
C ASN A 385 20.71 -3.66 -18.43
N ILE A 386 21.31 -4.78 -18.03
CA ILE A 386 21.04 -5.52 -16.79
C ILE A 386 22.32 -5.52 -15.96
N VAL A 387 22.21 -5.19 -14.69
CA VAL A 387 23.33 -5.14 -13.75
C VAL A 387 23.04 -6.11 -12.59
N PRO A 388 23.93 -7.07 -12.29
CA PRO A 388 23.77 -7.96 -11.16
C PRO A 388 23.96 -7.21 -9.84
N LEU A 389 23.31 -7.69 -8.78
CA LEU A 389 23.45 -7.22 -7.41
C LEU A 389 23.51 -8.41 -6.48
N ASP A 390 24.23 -8.25 -5.38
CA ASP A 390 24.31 -9.25 -4.32
C ASP A 390 23.77 -8.64 -3.02
N LEU A 391 22.45 -8.50 -2.96
CA LEU A 391 21.76 -8.02 -1.77
C LEU A 391 21.30 -9.19 -0.91
N PRO A 392 21.32 -9.06 0.42
CA PRO A 392 20.92 -10.14 1.31
C PRO A 392 19.43 -10.45 1.15
N PRO A 393 19.04 -11.73 1.20
CA PRO A 393 17.65 -12.15 1.13
C PRO A 393 16.86 -11.62 2.33
N GLN A 394 15.67 -11.08 2.07
CA GLN A 394 14.71 -10.71 3.10
C GLN A 394 13.81 -11.90 3.38
N THR A 395 13.89 -12.45 4.58
CA THR A 395 13.09 -13.64 4.97
C THR A 395 12.14 -13.31 6.10
N TYR A 396 10.93 -13.86 6.02
CA TYR A 396 9.97 -13.82 7.12
C TYR A 396 9.14 -15.10 7.15
N GLU A 397 8.76 -15.50 8.36
CA GLU A 397 7.86 -16.63 8.58
C GLU A 397 6.42 -16.13 8.71
N THR A 398 5.48 -16.90 8.19
CA THR A 398 4.05 -16.60 8.24
C THR A 398 3.25 -17.91 8.25
N GLU A 399 1.97 -17.83 8.58
CA GLU A 399 1.05 -18.96 8.42
C GLU A 399 0.37 -18.87 7.06
N GLY A 400 0.25 -20.00 6.39
CA GLY A 400 -0.36 -20.08 5.07
C GLY A 400 -1.32 -21.23 4.92
N LEU A 401 -2.25 -21.04 4.00
CA LEU A 401 -3.15 -22.06 3.46
C LEU A 401 -2.71 -22.35 2.02
N TRP A 402 -2.49 -23.62 1.68
CA TRP A 402 -2.17 -24.00 0.30
C TRP A 402 -2.88 -25.26 -0.14
N TYR A 403 -3.07 -25.36 -1.45
CA TYR A 403 -3.74 -26.47 -2.11
C TYR A 403 -2.74 -27.24 -2.95
N LYS A 404 -2.70 -28.56 -2.80
CA LYS A 404 -1.98 -29.43 -3.73
C LYS A 404 -2.95 -29.91 -4.80
N ILE A 405 -2.90 -29.26 -5.96
CA ILE A 405 -3.69 -29.67 -7.12
C ILE A 405 -3.20 -31.06 -7.57
N PRO A 406 -4.09 -32.05 -7.72
CA PRO A 406 -3.70 -33.39 -8.17
C PRO A 406 -3.04 -33.36 -9.55
N VAL A 407 -2.00 -34.18 -9.72
CA VAL A 407 -1.21 -34.25 -10.97
C VAL A 407 -2.10 -34.69 -12.15
N GLU A 408 -3.12 -35.48 -11.88
CA GLU A 408 -4.10 -35.93 -12.88
C GLU A 408 -4.90 -34.75 -13.45
N ILE A 409 -5.20 -33.73 -12.66
CA ILE A 409 -5.91 -32.53 -13.12
C ILE A 409 -4.99 -31.70 -14.02
N GLN A 410 -3.72 -31.54 -13.63
CA GLN A 410 -2.72 -30.90 -14.48
C GLN A 410 -2.62 -31.60 -15.83
N ARG A 411 -2.39 -32.92 -15.83
CA ARG A 411 -2.27 -33.74 -17.06
C ARG A 411 -3.52 -33.65 -17.93
N LYS A 412 -4.72 -33.73 -17.35
CA LYS A 412 -6.00 -33.59 -18.09
C LYS A 412 -6.14 -32.21 -18.72
N THR A 413 -5.75 -31.15 -18.02
CA THR A 413 -5.82 -29.77 -18.52
C THR A 413 -4.86 -29.56 -19.68
N GLU A 414 -3.62 -30.00 -19.52
CA GLU A 414 -2.58 -29.93 -20.55
C GLU A 414 -2.93 -30.79 -21.78
N SER A 415 -3.53 -31.97 -21.60
CA SER A 415 -3.98 -32.83 -22.70
C SER A 415 -5.09 -32.20 -23.57
N LYS A 416 -5.81 -31.23 -23.03
CA LYS A 416 -6.83 -30.44 -23.74
C LYS A 416 -6.27 -29.15 -24.33
N TYR A 417 -4.95 -28.95 -24.30
CA TYR A 417 -4.27 -27.71 -24.71
C TYR A 417 -4.75 -26.47 -23.93
N ILE A 418 -5.21 -26.67 -22.70
CA ILE A 418 -5.61 -25.58 -21.80
C ILE A 418 -4.40 -25.20 -20.94
N HIS A 419 -4.18 -23.89 -20.75
CA HIS A 419 -3.03 -23.38 -20.02
C HIS A 419 -3.18 -23.56 -18.50
N PHE A 420 -2.66 -24.66 -17.95
CA PHE A 420 -2.82 -25.03 -16.53
C PHE A 420 -2.41 -23.91 -15.56
N LEU A 421 -1.21 -23.35 -15.71
CA LEU A 421 -0.73 -22.26 -14.85
C LEU A 421 -1.62 -21.01 -14.93
N GLY A 422 -2.27 -20.77 -16.06
CA GLY A 422 -3.17 -19.64 -16.28
C GLY A 422 -4.58 -19.91 -15.76
N GLY A 423 -4.93 -21.15 -15.45
CA GLY A 423 -6.15 -21.47 -14.71
C GLY A 423 -5.94 -21.48 -13.19
N ILE A 424 -4.68 -21.61 -12.72
CA ILE A 424 -4.33 -21.40 -11.32
C ILE A 424 -4.30 -19.90 -10.99
N HIS A 425 -3.72 -19.10 -11.89
CA HIS A 425 -3.71 -17.65 -11.81
C HIS A 425 -5.11 -17.08 -12.01
#